data_AF-A0A2J7YWP2-F1
#
_entry.id   AF-A0A2J7YWP2-F1
#
_cell.length_a   1.000
_cell.length_b   1.000
_cell.length_c   1.000
_cell.angle_alpha   90.00
_cell.angle_beta   90.00
_cell.angle_gamma   90.00
#
_symmetry.space_group_name_H-M   'P 1'
#
loop_
_entity.id
_entity.type
_entity.pdbx_description
1 polymer ?
#
loop_
_entity_poly.entity_id
_entity_poly.type
_entity_poly.pdbx_seq_one_letter_code
_entity_poly.pdbx_strand_id
1 'polypeptide(L)'
;MEGALDAADEAVDLLLDSGRAPADILVLTTGEQHPWAAHELSFGEASYWAQHDAGDDVFYADAGADRAKGRPVVIVAVNGGANDAVAHALPEAMGRAGTLLIVCGDPKRINTLIGPGA
;
A
#
# COMPACT_ATOMS: atom_id res chain seq x y z
N MET A 1 -8.46 -13.53 3.85
CA MET A 1 -8.10 -12.31 3.08
C MET A 1 -7.53 -11.24 4.01
N GLU A 2 -7.86 -11.28 5.31
CA GLU A 2 -7.22 -10.53 6.41
C GLU A 2 -5.68 -10.67 6.45
N GLY A 3 -5.14 -11.86 6.17
CA GLY A 3 -3.69 -12.07 6.21
C GLY A 3 -2.84 -11.21 5.26
N ALA A 4 -3.42 -10.57 4.24
CA ALA A 4 -2.67 -9.62 3.41
C ALA A 4 -2.48 -8.26 4.11
N LEU A 5 -3.47 -7.84 4.90
CA LEU A 5 -3.41 -6.62 5.72
C LEU A 5 -2.51 -6.87 6.93
N ASP A 6 -2.69 -8.00 7.63
CA ASP A 6 -1.83 -8.37 8.76
C ASP A 6 -0.34 -8.41 8.36
N ALA A 7 -0.04 -9.03 7.21
CA ALA A 7 1.33 -9.06 6.70
C ALA A 7 1.85 -7.68 6.25
N ALA A 8 0.97 -6.76 5.84
CA ALA A 8 1.36 -5.40 5.55
C ALA A 8 1.68 -4.63 6.84
N ASP A 9 0.87 -4.78 7.88
CA ASP A 9 1.12 -4.18 9.20
C ASP A 9 2.41 -4.72 9.82
N GLU A 10 2.65 -6.03 9.77
CA GLU A 10 3.93 -6.62 10.21
C GLU A 10 5.13 -6.06 9.44
N ALA A 11 4.97 -5.82 8.13
CA ALA A 11 6.02 -5.20 7.32
C ALA A 11 6.26 -3.74 7.68
N VAL A 12 5.21 -2.97 7.97
CA VAL A 12 5.31 -1.59 8.49
C VAL A 12 6.09 -1.60 9.80
N ASP A 13 5.67 -2.41 10.77
CA ASP A 13 6.30 -2.52 12.09
C ASP A 13 7.78 -2.85 11.97
N LEU A 14 8.14 -3.86 11.16
CA LEU A 14 9.53 -4.25 10.95
C LEU A 14 10.37 -3.13 10.32
N LEU A 15 9.81 -2.37 9.37
CA LEU A 15 10.53 -1.25 8.75
C LEU A 15 10.78 -0.14 9.76
N LEU A 16 9.77 0.21 10.57
CA LEU A 16 9.88 1.22 11.61
C LEU A 16 10.91 0.79 12.68
N ASP A 17 10.85 -0.46 13.15
CA ASP A 17 11.81 -1.04 14.09
C ASP A 17 13.24 -1.06 13.53
N SER A 18 13.39 -1.21 12.21
CA SER A 18 14.69 -1.13 11.52
C SER A 18 15.21 0.30 11.32
N GLY A 19 14.42 1.32 11.69
CA GLY A 19 14.79 2.73 11.62
C GLY A 19 14.38 3.45 10.33
N ARG A 20 13.48 2.89 9.52
CA ARG A 20 12.85 3.66 8.43
C ARG A 20 11.99 4.78 9.01
N ALA A 21 12.00 5.94 8.36
CA ALA A 21 11.09 7.01 8.72
C ALA A 21 9.64 6.63 8.33
N PRO A 22 8.63 6.89 9.17
CA PRO A 22 7.22 6.69 8.82
C PRO A 22 6.81 7.37 7.51
N ALA A 23 7.29 8.61 7.32
CA ALA A 23 7.15 9.42 6.11
C ALA A 23 7.61 8.73 4.82
N ASP A 24 8.50 7.72 4.92
CA ASP A 24 9.04 7.00 3.77
C ASP A 24 8.15 5.83 3.33
N ILE A 25 7.09 5.50 4.07
CA ILE A 25 6.29 4.29 3.88
C ILE A 25 4.90 4.65 3.36
N LEU A 26 4.54 4.11 2.20
CA LEU A 26 3.17 4.13 1.65
C LEU A 26 2.60 2.72 1.67
N VAL A 27 1.41 2.53 2.23
CA VAL A 27 0.67 1.28 2.18
C VAL A 27 -0.50 1.42 1.21
N LEU A 28 -0.62 0.49 0.27
CA LEU A 28 -1.68 0.45 -0.73
C LEU A 28 -2.53 -0.83 -0.56
N THR A 29 -3.85 -0.70 -0.57
CA THR A 29 -4.79 -1.84 -0.57
C THR A 29 -5.45 -2.00 -1.93
N THR A 30 -5.62 -3.23 -2.42
CA THR A 30 -6.30 -3.49 -3.71
C THR A 30 -7.78 -3.86 -3.57
N GLY A 31 -8.25 -4.07 -2.34
CA GLY A 31 -9.63 -4.39 -1.99
C GLY A 31 -10.23 -3.34 -1.06
N GLU A 32 -10.76 -3.77 0.08
CA GLU A 32 -11.23 -2.83 1.09
C GLU A 32 -10.08 -1.99 1.66
N GLN A 33 -10.38 -0.76 2.06
CA GLN A 33 -9.40 0.12 2.70
C GLN A 33 -8.89 -0.50 4.01
N HIS A 34 -7.65 -0.17 4.36
CA HIS A 34 -7.10 -0.52 5.66
C HIS A 34 -8.01 -0.02 6.79
N PRO A 35 -8.30 -0.81 7.86
CA PRO A 35 -9.20 -0.39 8.94
C PRO A 35 -8.83 0.95 9.58
N TRP A 36 -7.52 1.21 9.71
CA TRP A 36 -7.00 2.50 10.18
C TRP A 36 -7.37 3.63 9.21
N ALA A 37 -7.13 3.45 7.91
CA ALA A 37 -7.45 4.44 6.88
C ALA A 37 -8.97 4.73 6.82
N ALA A 38 -9.79 3.68 6.89
CA ALA A 38 -11.24 3.81 6.91
C ALA A 38 -11.73 4.61 8.14
N HIS A 39 -11.10 4.40 9.29
CA HIS A 39 -11.39 5.17 10.50
C HIS A 39 -11.00 6.65 10.34
N GLU A 40 -9.79 6.93 9.88
CA GLU A 40 -9.30 8.30 9.68
C GLU A 40 -10.13 9.07 8.64
N LEU A 41 -10.48 8.42 7.53
CA LEU A 41 -11.35 8.98 6.48
C LEU A 41 -12.74 9.34 7.01
N SER A 42 -13.22 8.65 8.04
CA SER A 42 -14.53 8.96 8.66
C SER A 42 -14.59 10.34 9.30
N PHE A 43 -13.43 10.93 9.63
CA PHE A 43 -13.33 12.30 10.13
C PHE A 43 -13.22 13.36 9.03
N GLY A 44 -13.01 12.96 7.77
CA GLY A 44 -13.03 13.85 6.62
C GLY A 44 -11.94 13.55 5.60
N GLU A 45 -12.33 13.39 4.34
CA GLU A 45 -11.42 13.10 3.24
C GLU A 45 -10.36 14.21 3.03
N ALA A 46 -10.76 15.48 3.09
CA ALA A 46 -9.85 16.60 2.87
C ALA A 46 -8.74 16.66 3.93
N SER A 47 -9.11 16.46 5.21
CA SER A 47 -8.14 16.39 6.31
C SER A 47 -7.25 15.17 6.20
N TYR A 48 -7.78 14.03 5.79
CA TYR A 48 -7.00 12.81 5.60
C TYR A 48 -5.92 12.98 4.51
N TRP A 49 -6.30 13.47 3.34
CA TRP A 49 -5.33 13.70 2.26
C TRP A 49 -4.34 14.83 2.55
N ALA A 50 -4.67 15.76 3.44
CA ALA A 50 -3.70 16.75 3.91
C ALA A 50 -2.56 16.09 4.72
N GLN A 51 -2.81 14.96 5.40
CA GLN A 51 -1.76 14.18 6.08
C GLN A 51 -0.78 13.58 5.07
N HIS A 52 -1.28 13.10 3.92
CA HIS A 52 -0.42 12.64 2.82
C HIS A 52 0.48 13.74 2.28
N ASP A 53 -0.07 14.95 2.13
CA ASP A 53 0.67 16.12 1.65
C ASP A 53 1.68 16.63 2.67
N ALA A 54 1.39 16.50 3.97
CA ALA A 54 2.31 16.83 5.06
C ALA A 54 3.49 15.84 5.11
N GLY A 55 3.20 14.54 4.94
CA GLY A 55 4.24 13.51 4.85
C GLY A 55 4.95 13.23 6.18
N ASP A 56 4.28 13.40 7.31
CA ASP A 56 4.89 13.21 8.64
C ASP A 56 4.81 11.76 9.16
N ASP A 57 3.84 10.97 8.67
CA ASP A 57 3.56 9.61 9.13
C ASP A 57 3.38 8.61 7.98
N VAL A 58 3.28 7.32 8.28
CA VAL A 58 2.87 6.25 7.36
C VAL A 58 1.53 6.63 6.75
N PHE A 59 1.41 6.52 5.42
CA PHE A 59 0.17 6.83 4.74
C PHE A 59 -0.43 5.59 4.09
N TYR A 60 -1.75 5.47 4.15
CA TYR A 60 -2.49 4.34 3.63
C TYR A 60 -3.43 4.84 2.52
N ALA A 61 -3.57 4.10 1.43
CA ALA A 61 -4.48 4.48 0.36
C ALA A 61 -5.01 3.27 -0.41
N ASP A 62 -6.07 3.47 -1.16
CA ASP A 62 -6.46 2.55 -2.23
C ASP A 62 -5.38 2.56 -3.33
N ALA A 63 -5.07 1.39 -3.90
CA ALA A 63 -4.04 1.26 -4.91
C ALA A 63 -4.35 2.02 -6.21
N GLY A 64 -5.63 2.27 -6.51
CA GLY A 64 -6.10 3.09 -7.63
C GLY A 64 -6.22 4.59 -7.30
N ALA A 65 -5.78 5.05 -6.13
CA ALA A 65 -5.83 6.45 -5.79
C ALA A 65 -4.74 7.26 -6.52
N ASP A 66 -5.08 7.86 -7.65
CA ASP A 66 -4.17 8.66 -8.50
C ASP A 66 -3.43 9.76 -7.73
N ARG A 67 -4.07 10.36 -6.71
CA ARG A 67 -3.51 11.44 -5.88
C ARG A 67 -2.38 10.96 -4.96
N ALA A 68 -2.29 9.67 -4.65
CA ALA A 68 -1.20 9.15 -3.84
C ALA A 68 0.14 9.54 -4.51
N LYS A 69 1.15 9.90 -3.72
CA LYS A 69 2.48 10.28 -4.20
C LYS A 69 3.42 9.14 -3.88
N GLY A 70 4.42 8.94 -4.73
CA GLY A 70 5.45 7.94 -4.49
C GLY A 70 6.21 8.19 -3.19
N ARG A 71 6.68 7.10 -2.57
CA ARG A 71 7.50 7.12 -1.36
C ARG A 71 8.67 6.14 -1.51
N PRO A 72 9.78 6.30 -0.77
CA PRO A 72 10.90 5.38 -0.84
C PRO A 72 10.52 3.91 -0.64
N VAL A 73 9.53 3.62 0.21
CA VAL A 73 8.94 2.28 0.37
C VAL A 73 7.46 2.30 0.05
N VAL A 74 7.04 1.34 -0.77
CA VAL A 74 5.62 1.05 -1.02
C VAL A 74 5.35 -0.39 -0.60
N ILE A 75 4.29 -0.59 0.19
CA ILE A 75 3.77 -1.89 0.60
C ILE A 75 2.40 -2.05 -0.06
N VAL A 76 2.15 -3.14 -0.77
CA VAL A 76 0.86 -3.42 -1.41
C VAL A 76 0.23 -4.63 -0.74
N ALA A 77 -0.88 -4.42 -0.03
CA ALA A 77 -1.73 -5.49 0.46
C ALA A 77 -2.73 -5.91 -0.65
N VAL A 78 -2.52 -7.09 -1.23
CA VAL A 78 -3.42 -7.70 -2.22
C VAL A 78 -4.59 -8.38 -1.49
N ASN A 79 -5.40 -7.56 -0.83
CA ASN A 79 -6.48 -7.95 0.08
C ASN A 79 -7.86 -8.06 -0.61
N GLY A 80 -7.91 -8.02 -1.94
CA GLY A 80 -9.14 -8.09 -2.71
C GLY A 80 -8.93 -7.66 -4.16
N GLY A 81 -9.99 -7.15 -4.79
CA GLY A 81 -9.96 -6.64 -6.16
C GLY A 81 -10.01 -7.71 -7.23
N ALA A 82 -10.46 -7.36 -8.44
CA ALA A 82 -10.41 -8.24 -9.60
C ALA A 82 -8.96 -8.43 -10.08
N ASN A 83 -8.66 -9.56 -10.71
CA ASN A 83 -7.28 -9.90 -11.10
C ASN A 83 -6.67 -8.91 -12.10
N ASP A 84 -7.47 -8.37 -13.02
CA ASP A 84 -7.09 -7.32 -13.95
C ASP A 84 -6.75 -6.01 -13.23
N ALA A 85 -7.57 -5.62 -12.25
CA ALA A 85 -7.31 -4.44 -11.42
C ALA A 85 -6.02 -4.58 -10.61
N VAL A 86 -5.78 -5.75 -10.00
CA VAL A 86 -4.52 -6.01 -9.27
C VAL A 86 -3.32 -6.06 -10.22
N ALA A 87 -3.47 -6.67 -11.40
CA ALA A 87 -2.41 -6.70 -12.41
C ALA A 87 -2.04 -5.30 -12.93
N HIS A 88 -2.99 -4.36 -12.92
CA HIS A 88 -2.73 -2.96 -13.23
C HIS A 88 -2.08 -2.21 -12.06
N ALA A 89 -2.60 -2.41 -10.84
CA ALA A 89 -2.13 -1.73 -9.64
C ALA A 89 -0.68 -2.05 -9.26
N LEU A 90 -0.20 -3.28 -9.48
CA LEU A 90 1.16 -3.68 -9.10
C LEU A 90 2.26 -2.90 -9.86
N PRO A 91 2.22 -2.77 -11.20
CA PRO A 91 3.13 -1.88 -11.94
C PRO A 91 3.05 -0.41 -11.51
N GLU A 92 1.86 0.10 -11.20
CA GLU A 92 1.71 1.48 -10.72
C GLU A 92 2.34 1.68 -9.34
N ALA A 93 2.12 0.74 -8.43
CA ALA A 93 2.77 0.71 -7.13
C ALA A 93 4.30 0.63 -7.25
N MET A 94 4.80 -0.14 -8.23
CA MET A 94 6.22 -0.18 -8.55
C MET A 94 6.75 1.18 -9.03
N GLY A 95 5.99 1.90 -9.87
CA GLY A 95 6.35 3.26 -10.29
C GLY A 95 6.30 4.29 -9.16
N ARG A 96 5.54 4.02 -8.09
CA ARG A 96 5.47 4.84 -6.87
C ARG A 96 6.60 4.51 -5.88
N ALA A 97 7.20 3.34 -5.97
CA ALA A 97 8.26 2.89 -5.07
C ALA A 97 9.63 3.46 -5.47
N GLY A 98 10.22 4.28 -4.61
CA GLY A 98 11.54 4.86 -4.87
C GLY A 98 12.70 3.87 -4.68
N THR A 99 12.60 2.95 -3.72
CA THR A 99 13.69 2.02 -3.37
C THR A 99 13.24 0.59 -3.12
N LEU A 100 12.04 0.40 -2.59
CA LEU A 100 11.55 -0.91 -2.15
C LEU A 100 10.06 -1.03 -2.39
N LEU A 101 9.66 -2.11 -3.06
CA LEU A 101 8.29 -2.57 -3.16
C LEU A 101 8.14 -3.87 -2.36
N ILE A 102 7.18 -3.91 -1.44
CA ILE A 102 6.78 -5.13 -0.71
C ILE A 102 5.36 -5.47 -1.15
N VAL A 103 5.09 -6.73 -1.47
CA VAL A 103 3.75 -7.17 -1.87
C VAL A 103 3.27 -8.25 -0.90
N CYS A 104 2.21 -7.95 -0.16
CA CYS A 104 1.62 -8.80 0.87
C CYS A 104 0.32 -9.44 0.35
N GLY A 105 0.21 -10.77 0.42
CA GLY A 105 -0.97 -11.49 -0.04
C GLY A 105 -0.67 -12.94 -0.42
N ASP A 106 -1.62 -13.63 -1.07
CA ASP A 106 -1.43 -15.01 -1.53
C ASP A 106 -0.30 -15.09 -2.59
N PRO A 107 0.83 -15.77 -2.30
CA PRO A 107 1.94 -15.87 -3.23
C PRO A 107 1.55 -16.50 -4.57
N LYS A 108 0.59 -17.44 -4.59
CA LYS A 108 0.13 -18.06 -5.84
C LYS A 108 -0.58 -17.05 -6.73
N ARG A 109 -1.45 -16.25 -6.13
CA ARG A 109 -2.18 -15.18 -6.83
C ARG A 109 -1.20 -14.14 -7.36
N ILE A 110 -0.32 -13.63 -6.49
CA ILE A 110 0.68 -12.61 -6.84
C ILE A 110 1.58 -13.11 -7.99
N ASN A 111 2.15 -14.31 -7.88
CA ASN A 111 3.02 -14.85 -8.93
C ASN A 111 2.31 -15.09 -10.27
N THR A 112 1.00 -15.31 -10.26
CA THR A 112 0.21 -15.43 -11.49
C THR A 112 0.03 -14.07 -12.18
N LEU A 113 -0.05 -12.99 -11.40
CA LEU A 113 -0.30 -11.63 -11.90
C LEU A 113 0.99 -10.93 -12.32
N ILE A 114 2.12 -11.24 -11.68
CA ILE A 114 3.46 -10.74 -12.04
C ILE A 114 4.12 -11.69 -13.05
N GLY A 115 3.39 -12.11 -14.10
CA GLY A 115 3.87 -13.12 -15.07
C GLY A 115 5.29 -12.85 -15.62
N PRO A 116 5.99 -13.88 -16.15
CA PRO A 116 7.42 -13.81 -16.46
C PRO A 116 7.70 -12.72 -17.51
N GLY A 117 8.19 -11.58 -17.07
CA GLY A 117 8.34 -10.39 -17.92
C GLY A 117 8.75 -9.14 -17.16
N ALA A 118 9.75 -9.26 -16.28
CA ALA A 118 10.60 -8.15 -15.85
C ALA A 118 11.94 -8.24 -16.58
#